data_AF-A0A972RRF8-F1
#
_entry.id   AF-A0A972RRF8-F1
#
_cell.length_a   1.000
_cell.length_b   1.000
_cell.length_c   1.000
_cell.angle_alpha   90.00
_cell.angle_beta   90.00
_cell.angle_gamma   90.00
#
_symmetry.space_group_name_H-M   'P 1'
#
loop_
_entity.id
_entity.type
_entity.pdbx_description
1 polymer ?
#
loop_
_entity_poly.entity_id
_entity_poly.type
_entity_poly.pdbx_seq_one_letter_code
_entity_poly.pdbx_strand_id
1 'polypeptide(L)'
;MPLLIHYGNIDKQSFIDKLREVGFWVKPYRGGTYIIDVEDGEESQILDKLADLGGHYLKYLRLTYIPSEEYLSHPDNLVRALLNLKSFDKFLEENVVFQRKEILDSLYPVFQPIFDIKHFELYAFEALCRGKFPIYYLMKFAKPILETIDWTCREKALAVKKKEIPPPIKLFLNFFPESMKDVRKASDRLFYLLEKYKIHPTEIVVEITEYAGFDIKQLKEIVKEWKETGIMIALDDIGTGEDSLFRFVEIMPDIIKIDMVFIRDIHLNKVKRDITRYLINLAHANDMLVVAEGVEKPEELQVVYQLGADLVQGFLIGKPTPNPRSFIHSPIYHKLRQYI
;
A
#
# COMPACT_ATOMS: atom_id res chain seq x y z
N MET A 1 -23.56 21.40 -2.62
CA MET A 1 -24.12 20.40 -1.69
C MET A 1 -23.53 20.60 -0.31
N PRO A 2 -24.32 21.01 0.70
CA PRO A 2 -23.79 21.42 1.98
C PRO A 2 -23.34 20.21 2.83
N LEU A 3 -22.09 20.23 3.29
CA LEU A 3 -21.61 19.31 4.34
C LEU A 3 -21.69 19.99 5.70
N LEU A 4 -22.12 19.25 6.71
CA LEU A 4 -22.03 19.67 8.10
C LEU A 4 -20.65 19.31 8.64
N ILE A 5 -19.95 20.26 9.27
CA ILE A 5 -18.73 20.02 10.03
C ILE A 5 -19.00 20.23 11.51
N HIS A 6 -18.69 19.23 12.33
CA HIS A 6 -18.56 19.36 13.77
C HIS A 6 -17.10 19.17 14.22
N TYR A 7 -16.68 19.94 15.22
CA TYR A 7 -15.28 20.17 15.53
C TYR A 7 -14.85 19.60 16.89
N GLY A 8 -13.59 19.16 17.00
CA GLY A 8 -12.93 18.87 18.27
C GLY A 8 -11.44 19.29 18.29
N ASN A 9 -11.04 20.05 19.31
CA ASN A 9 -9.66 20.30 19.77
C ASN A 9 -8.59 20.84 18.76
N ILE A 10 -8.89 21.86 17.94
CA ILE A 10 -7.89 22.72 17.23
C ILE A 10 -8.22 24.22 17.50
N ASP A 11 -7.40 25.18 17.08
CA ASP A 11 -7.82 26.59 16.96
C ASP A 11 -8.88 26.83 15.85
N LYS A 12 -10.05 27.29 16.27
CA LYS A 12 -11.26 27.42 15.46
C LYS A 12 -11.11 28.40 14.30
N GLN A 13 -10.41 29.51 14.52
CA GLN A 13 -10.29 30.57 13.52
C GLN A 13 -9.34 30.13 12.41
N SER A 14 -8.18 29.59 12.78
CA SER A 14 -7.21 29.02 11.83
C SER A 14 -7.82 27.95 10.92
N PHE A 15 -8.72 27.11 11.44
CA PHE A 15 -9.34 26.05 10.65
C PHE A 15 -10.39 26.58 9.64
N ILE A 16 -11.24 27.52 10.07
CA ILE A 16 -12.21 28.17 9.17
C ILE A 16 -11.51 28.94 8.06
N ASP A 17 -10.42 29.62 8.40
CA ASP A 17 -9.65 30.37 7.42
C ASP A 17 -8.98 29.42 6.41
N LYS A 18 -8.52 28.24 6.84
CA LYS A 18 -7.98 27.22 5.94
C LYS A 18 -9.05 26.64 5.01
N LEU A 19 -10.27 26.40 5.50
CA LEU A 19 -11.38 25.96 4.66
C LEU A 19 -11.69 26.97 3.56
N ARG A 20 -11.70 28.26 3.90
CA ARG A 20 -11.92 29.35 2.93
C ARG A 20 -10.76 29.49 1.95
N GLU A 21 -9.52 29.33 2.41
CA GLU A 21 -8.31 29.35 1.57
C GLU A 21 -8.37 28.27 0.48
N VAL A 22 -8.86 27.09 0.84
CA VAL A 22 -9.04 25.95 -0.08
C VAL A 22 -10.33 26.10 -0.93
N GLY A 23 -11.06 27.19 -0.71
CA GLY A 23 -12.19 27.62 -1.53
C GLY A 23 -13.49 26.92 -1.17
N PHE A 24 -13.71 26.62 0.11
CA PHE A 24 -15.04 26.34 0.64
C PHE A 24 -15.72 27.64 1.07
N TRP A 25 -17.00 27.75 0.73
CA TRP A 25 -17.91 28.65 1.41
C TRP A 25 -18.25 28.07 2.79
N VAL A 26 -18.21 28.90 3.84
CA VAL A 26 -18.39 28.46 5.23
C VAL A 26 -19.43 29.33 5.92
N LYS A 27 -20.56 28.72 6.32
CA LYS A 27 -21.66 29.37 7.03
C LYS A 27 -21.83 28.80 8.44
N PRO A 28 -21.89 29.64 9.49
CA PRO A 28 -22.15 29.17 10.84
C PRO A 28 -23.56 28.59 10.96
N TYR A 29 -23.70 27.49 11.69
CA TYR A 29 -24.98 26.88 12.00
C TYR A 29 -25.34 27.07 13.49
N ARG A 30 -25.03 26.10 14.37
CA ARG A 30 -25.25 26.16 15.84
C ARG A 30 -24.27 25.29 16.61
N GLY A 31 -23.96 25.63 17.86
CA GLY A 31 -23.22 24.75 18.78
C GLY A 31 -21.78 24.39 18.35
N GLY A 32 -21.11 25.29 17.63
CA GLY A 32 -19.76 25.04 17.08
C GLY A 32 -19.74 24.28 15.75
N THR A 33 -20.91 24.09 15.14
CA THR A 33 -21.09 23.40 13.86
C THR A 33 -21.19 24.39 12.70
N TYR A 34 -20.65 24.00 11.56
CA TYR A 34 -20.59 24.80 10.33
C TYR A 34 -21.18 24.04 9.15
N ILE A 35 -21.77 24.78 8.22
CA ILE A 35 -22.12 24.29 6.90
C ILE A 35 -21.01 24.73 5.95
N ILE A 36 -20.47 23.81 5.18
CA ILE A 36 -19.54 24.12 4.09
C ILE A 36 -20.09 23.69 2.74
N ASP A 37 -19.82 24.47 1.71
CA ASP A 37 -20.17 24.15 0.33
C ASP A 37 -19.14 24.73 -0.65
N VAL A 38 -19.23 24.38 -1.93
CA VAL A 38 -18.45 24.94 -3.04
C VAL A 38 -19.41 25.71 -3.96
N GLU A 39 -18.99 26.87 -4.46
CA GLU A 39 -19.87 27.83 -5.18
C GLU A 39 -20.62 27.21 -6.38
N ASP A 40 -20.02 26.23 -7.07
CA ASP A 40 -20.61 25.58 -8.25
C ASP A 40 -21.24 24.20 -7.97
N GLY A 41 -21.28 23.76 -6.71
CA GLY A 41 -22.08 22.61 -6.26
C GLY A 41 -21.71 21.22 -6.83
N GLU A 42 -20.71 21.09 -7.69
CA GLU A 42 -20.26 19.80 -8.23
C GLU A 42 -19.56 18.96 -7.14
N GLU A 43 -20.07 17.74 -6.91
CA GLU A 43 -19.59 16.81 -5.87
C GLU A 43 -18.10 16.48 -5.98
N SER A 44 -17.56 16.43 -7.20
CA SER A 44 -16.14 16.17 -7.48
C SER A 44 -15.22 17.22 -6.87
N GLN A 45 -15.64 18.49 -6.89
CA GLN A 45 -14.83 19.62 -6.41
C GLN A 45 -14.70 19.63 -4.89
N ILE A 46 -15.67 19.07 -4.17
CA ILE A 46 -15.65 18.99 -2.71
C ILE A 46 -14.54 18.06 -2.23
N LEU A 47 -14.39 16.88 -2.84
CA LEU A 47 -13.36 15.91 -2.45
C LEU A 47 -11.96 16.41 -2.77
N ASP A 48 -11.78 17.02 -3.95
CA ASP A 48 -10.49 17.61 -4.35
C ASP A 48 -10.07 18.71 -3.37
N LYS A 49 -10.99 19.59 -2.99
CA LYS A 49 -10.75 20.62 -1.97
C LYS A 49 -10.54 20.05 -0.58
N LEU A 50 -11.19 18.95 -0.19
CA LEU A 50 -10.89 18.31 1.11
C LEU A 50 -9.45 17.76 1.15
N ALA A 51 -8.92 17.26 0.02
CA ALA A 51 -7.54 16.78 -0.05
C ALA A 51 -6.51 17.90 0.19
N ASP A 52 -6.83 19.12 -0.26
CA ASP A 52 -5.97 20.31 -0.15
C ASP A 52 -5.92 20.92 1.28
N LEU A 53 -6.77 20.48 2.21
CA LEU A 53 -6.74 20.92 3.61
C LEU A 53 -5.48 20.46 4.34
N GLY A 54 -4.84 19.37 3.91
CA GLY A 54 -3.68 18.77 4.55
C GLY A 54 -4.04 17.82 5.70
N GLY A 55 -3.24 16.75 5.85
CA GLY A 55 -3.56 15.59 6.70
C GLY A 55 -3.73 15.86 8.20
N HIS A 56 -3.21 16.97 8.73
CA HIS A 56 -3.43 17.37 10.12
C HIS A 56 -4.89 17.76 10.37
N TYR A 57 -5.50 18.54 9.48
CA TYR A 57 -6.86 19.05 9.65
C TYR A 57 -7.93 17.96 9.43
N LEU A 58 -7.67 17.03 8.52
CA LEU A 58 -8.58 15.91 8.25
C LEU A 58 -8.78 14.97 9.45
N LYS A 59 -7.82 14.90 10.38
CA LYS A 59 -7.94 14.05 11.59
C LYS A 59 -9.03 14.51 12.56
N TYR A 60 -9.40 15.79 12.51
CA TYR A 60 -10.35 16.41 13.44
C TYR A 60 -11.68 16.77 12.78
N LEU A 61 -11.80 16.46 11.49
CA LEU A 61 -12.96 16.73 10.67
C LEU A 61 -14.01 15.63 10.89
N ARG A 62 -15.20 16.01 11.38
CA ARG A 62 -16.39 15.14 11.31
C ARG A 62 -17.31 15.68 10.25
N LEU A 63 -17.42 14.95 9.13
CA LEU A 63 -18.29 15.29 8.02
C LEU A 63 -19.60 14.53 8.12
N THR A 64 -20.70 15.26 7.95
CA THR A 64 -22.03 14.68 7.79
C THR A 64 -22.66 15.24 6.53
N TYR A 65 -23.08 14.33 5.64
CA TYR A 65 -23.86 14.70 4.46
C TYR A 65 -25.25 15.20 4.84
N ILE A 66 -25.69 16.28 4.18
CA ILE A 66 -27.05 16.81 4.32
C ILE A 66 -27.67 16.93 2.92
N PRO A 67 -28.82 16.28 2.64
CA PRO A 67 -29.45 16.31 1.33
C PRO A 67 -29.89 17.71 0.85
N SER A 68 -30.29 18.59 1.78
CA SER A 68 -30.67 19.98 1.51
C SER A 68 -30.64 20.83 2.79
N GLU A 69 -30.49 22.15 2.67
CA GLU A 69 -30.59 23.05 3.84
C GLU A 69 -31.96 22.93 4.54
N GLU A 70 -33.03 22.60 3.82
CA GLU A 70 -34.37 22.36 4.40
C GLU A 70 -34.37 21.19 5.40
N TYR A 71 -33.51 20.19 5.23
CA TYR A 71 -33.39 19.05 6.15
C TYR A 71 -32.98 19.49 7.57
N LEU A 72 -32.29 20.64 7.69
CA LEU A 72 -31.82 21.21 8.96
C LEU A 72 -32.89 21.98 9.73
N SER A 73 -34.02 22.28 9.10
CA SER A 73 -35.14 23.00 9.74
C SER A 73 -35.80 22.21 10.89
N HIS A 74 -35.58 20.89 10.95
CA HIS A 74 -36.18 20.00 11.95
C HIS A 74 -35.12 19.46 12.93
N PRO A 75 -35.25 19.71 14.25
CA PRO A 75 -34.26 19.31 15.26
C PRO A 75 -33.92 17.81 15.27
N ASP A 76 -34.91 16.94 15.06
CA ASP A 76 -34.74 15.49 15.06
C ASP A 76 -33.90 14.99 13.86
N ASN A 77 -33.98 15.68 12.72
CA ASN A 77 -33.22 15.35 11.52
C ASN A 77 -31.74 15.73 11.66
N LEU A 78 -31.47 16.87 12.32
CA LEU A 78 -30.12 17.27 12.69
C LEU A 78 -29.49 16.28 13.68
N VAL A 79 -30.24 15.87 14.71
CA VAL A 79 -29.80 14.86 15.68
C VAL A 79 -29.55 13.52 14.99
N ARG A 80 -30.43 13.07 14.08
CA ARG A 80 -30.23 11.85 13.28
C ARG A 80 -29.02 11.91 12.34
N ALA A 81 -28.74 13.07 11.75
CA ALA A 81 -27.59 13.29 10.88
C ALA A 81 -26.28 13.31 11.69
N LEU A 82 -26.25 14.01 12.82
CA LEU A 82 -25.09 14.08 13.72
C LEU A 82 -24.78 12.76 14.44
N LEU A 83 -25.81 11.95 14.74
CA LEU A 83 -25.66 10.65 15.41
C LEU A 83 -25.25 9.51 14.46
N ASN A 84 -25.33 9.69 13.14
CA ASN A 84 -24.94 8.67 12.17
C ASN A 84 -23.64 9.04 11.45
N LEU A 85 -22.48 8.64 12.00
CA LEU A 85 -21.24 8.51 11.21
C LEU A 85 -21.43 7.62 9.95
N LYS A 86 -22.44 6.74 9.97
CA LYS A 86 -22.87 5.90 8.85
C LYS A 86 -23.41 6.68 7.64
N SER A 87 -23.80 7.94 7.78
CA SER A 87 -24.36 8.69 6.63
C SER A 87 -23.29 9.16 5.65
N PHE A 88 -22.05 9.34 6.08
CA PHE A 88 -20.93 9.62 5.18
C PHE A 88 -20.47 8.35 4.46
N ASP A 89 -20.38 7.22 5.17
CA ASP A 89 -20.13 5.91 4.55
C ASP A 89 -21.22 5.54 3.54
N LYS A 90 -22.50 5.81 3.87
CA LYS A 90 -23.65 5.58 2.97
C LYS A 90 -23.66 6.54 1.78
N PHE A 91 -23.29 7.80 1.98
CA PHE A 91 -23.14 8.78 0.89
C PHE A 91 -22.00 8.38 -0.07
N LEU A 92 -20.88 7.89 0.46
CA LEU A 92 -19.84 7.25 -0.33
C LEU A 92 -20.43 6.05 -1.07
N GLU A 93 -21.06 5.09 -0.40
CA GLU A 93 -21.68 3.92 -1.05
C GLU A 93 -22.64 4.26 -2.20
N GLU A 94 -23.47 5.29 -2.05
CA GLU A 94 -24.47 5.71 -3.06
C GLU A 94 -23.85 6.46 -4.25
N ASN A 95 -22.77 7.24 -4.05
CA ASN A 95 -22.05 7.96 -5.12
C ASN A 95 -20.79 7.24 -5.65
N VAL A 96 -20.41 6.12 -5.04
CA VAL A 96 -19.24 5.30 -5.40
C VAL A 96 -19.41 4.61 -6.73
N VAL A 97 -20.60 4.42 -7.32
CA VAL A 97 -20.67 3.73 -8.64
C VAL A 97 -19.94 4.50 -9.75
N PHE A 98 -20.09 5.83 -9.78
CA PHE A 98 -19.40 6.69 -10.76
C PHE A 98 -17.91 6.89 -10.39
N GLN A 99 -17.61 7.11 -9.10
CA GLN A 99 -16.23 7.29 -8.63
C GLN A 99 -15.42 5.97 -8.63
N ARG A 100 -16.05 4.80 -8.47
CA ARG A 100 -15.37 3.49 -8.46
C ARG A 100 -14.73 3.21 -9.79
N LYS A 101 -15.44 3.46 -10.90
CA LYS A 101 -14.86 3.28 -12.22
C LYS A 101 -13.67 4.22 -12.42
N GLU A 102 -13.81 5.51 -12.08
CA GLU A 102 -12.72 6.49 -12.19
C GLU A 102 -11.51 6.11 -11.32
N ILE A 103 -11.74 5.70 -10.06
CA ILE A 103 -10.68 5.23 -9.16
C ILE A 103 -9.97 4.03 -9.78
N LEU A 104 -10.72 2.98 -10.15
CA LEU A 104 -10.15 1.75 -10.70
C LEU A 104 -9.41 2.00 -12.02
N ASP A 105 -9.96 2.84 -12.90
CA ASP A 105 -9.34 3.23 -14.17
C ASP A 105 -8.04 4.02 -13.92
N SER A 106 -8.02 4.88 -12.90
CA SER A 106 -6.83 5.67 -12.51
C SER A 106 -5.70 4.84 -11.91
N LEU A 107 -5.95 3.59 -11.46
CA LEU A 107 -4.91 2.77 -10.87
C LEU A 107 -3.87 2.36 -11.91
N TYR A 108 -2.60 2.38 -11.54
CA TYR A 108 -1.52 1.85 -12.37
C TYR A 108 -0.38 1.30 -11.51
N PRO A 109 0.29 0.23 -11.95
CA PRO A 109 1.45 -0.28 -11.26
C PRO A 109 2.69 0.55 -11.62
N VAL A 110 3.57 0.74 -10.63
CA VAL A 110 4.98 1.07 -10.86
C VAL A 110 5.81 -0.08 -10.29
N PHE A 111 7.02 -0.25 -10.82
CA PHE A 111 7.85 -1.42 -10.58
C PHE A 111 9.15 -0.97 -9.93
N GLN A 112 9.44 -1.49 -8.74
CA GLN A 112 10.71 -1.23 -8.06
C GLN A 112 11.64 -2.44 -8.18
N PRO A 113 12.88 -2.28 -8.67
CA PRO A 113 13.78 -3.40 -8.89
C PRO A 113 14.29 -4.00 -7.58
N ILE A 114 14.33 -5.33 -7.52
CA ILE A 114 14.99 -6.13 -6.50
C ILE A 114 16.17 -6.84 -7.16
N PHE A 115 17.36 -6.60 -6.65
CA PHE A 115 18.62 -7.00 -7.30
C PHE A 115 19.32 -8.10 -6.51
N ASP A 116 19.79 -9.14 -7.18
CA ASP A 116 20.67 -10.14 -6.59
C ASP A 116 22.08 -9.56 -6.49
N ILE A 117 22.56 -9.35 -5.26
CA ILE A 117 23.86 -8.73 -5.02
C ILE A 117 25.03 -9.72 -5.05
N LYS A 118 24.76 -11.02 -5.08
CA LYS A 118 25.77 -12.07 -5.19
C LYS A 118 26.14 -12.29 -6.65
N HIS A 119 25.14 -12.36 -7.52
CA HIS A 119 25.31 -12.61 -8.95
C HIS A 119 25.33 -11.32 -9.79
N PHE A 120 24.94 -10.20 -9.21
CA PHE A 120 24.82 -8.89 -9.85
C PHE A 120 23.85 -8.88 -11.03
N GLU A 121 22.67 -9.45 -10.82
CA GLU A 121 21.60 -9.49 -11.82
C GLU A 121 20.26 -9.03 -11.24
N LEU A 122 19.38 -8.58 -12.13
CA LEU A 122 18.03 -8.21 -11.76
C LEU A 122 17.24 -9.47 -11.43
N TYR A 123 16.89 -9.64 -10.15
CA TYR A 123 16.15 -10.80 -9.67
C TYR A 123 14.64 -10.66 -9.93
N ALA A 124 14.09 -9.50 -9.58
CA ALA A 124 12.66 -9.27 -9.65
C ALA A 124 12.29 -7.78 -9.74
N PHE A 125 11.01 -7.52 -9.94
CA PHE A 125 10.39 -6.25 -9.59
C PHE A 125 9.31 -6.46 -8.53
N GLU A 126 9.20 -5.53 -7.59
CA GLU A 126 7.99 -5.36 -6.79
C GLU A 126 6.99 -4.47 -7.51
N ALA A 127 5.76 -4.96 -7.66
CA ALA A 127 4.65 -4.17 -8.18
C ALA A 127 4.00 -3.33 -7.07
N LEU A 128 4.15 -2.02 -7.19
CA LEU A 128 3.60 -1.05 -6.27
C LEU A 128 2.44 -0.32 -6.93
N CYS A 129 1.25 -0.35 -6.33
CA CYS A 129 0.10 0.34 -6.90
C CYS A 129 0.22 1.86 -6.71
N ARG A 130 -0.23 2.61 -7.71
CA ARG A 130 -0.39 4.07 -7.71
C ARG A 130 -1.75 4.40 -8.33
N GLY A 131 -2.22 5.61 -8.10
CA GLY A 131 -3.48 6.10 -8.67
C GLY A 131 -3.61 7.59 -8.50
N LYS A 132 -4.75 8.15 -8.97
CA LYS A 132 -5.07 9.58 -8.79
C LYS A 132 -5.02 9.99 -7.31
N PHE A 133 -5.52 9.11 -6.44
CA PHE A 133 -5.43 9.28 -4.99
C PHE A 133 -4.29 8.43 -4.42
N PRO A 134 -3.55 8.92 -3.41
CA PRO A 134 -2.59 8.11 -2.69
C PRO A 134 -3.23 6.82 -2.15
N ILE A 135 -2.60 5.67 -2.43
CA ILE A 135 -3.14 4.34 -2.10
C ILE A 135 -3.44 4.21 -0.61
N TYR A 136 -2.60 4.78 0.27
CA TYR A 136 -2.84 4.80 1.71
C TYR A 136 -4.24 5.34 2.09
N TYR A 137 -4.71 6.39 1.41
CA TYR A 137 -6.04 6.93 1.67
C TYR A 137 -7.14 6.00 1.18
N LEU A 138 -6.95 5.37 0.01
CA LEU A 138 -7.89 4.37 -0.49
C LEU A 138 -8.00 3.17 0.46
N MET A 139 -6.88 2.67 0.98
CA MET A 139 -6.89 1.59 1.96
C MET A 139 -7.64 1.98 3.25
N LYS A 140 -7.48 3.22 3.69
CA LYS A 140 -8.10 3.69 4.94
C LYS A 140 -9.59 3.97 4.82
N PHE A 141 -10.01 4.55 3.68
CA PHE A 141 -11.34 5.14 3.52
C PHE A 141 -12.24 4.42 2.51
N ALA A 142 -11.69 3.57 1.63
CA ALA A 142 -12.44 2.86 0.60
C ALA A 142 -12.67 1.37 0.95
N LYS A 143 -12.90 1.06 2.24
CA LYS A 143 -13.08 -0.32 2.74
C LYS A 143 -14.06 -1.18 1.92
N PRO A 144 -15.23 -0.67 1.46
CA PRO A 144 -16.18 -1.49 0.69
C PRO A 144 -15.65 -1.96 -0.67
N ILE A 145 -14.67 -1.25 -1.25
CA ILE A 145 -14.11 -1.56 -2.58
C ILE A 145 -12.63 -1.98 -2.53
N LEU A 146 -12.04 -2.11 -1.33
CA LEU A 146 -10.62 -2.36 -1.16
C LEU A 146 -10.16 -3.67 -1.82
N GLU A 147 -10.95 -4.74 -1.69
CA GLU A 147 -10.70 -6.00 -2.41
C GLU A 147 -10.69 -5.78 -3.93
N THR A 148 -11.62 -4.96 -4.46
CA THR A 148 -11.65 -4.68 -5.90
C THR A 148 -10.43 -3.89 -6.33
N ILE A 149 -10.04 -2.87 -5.57
CA ILE A 149 -8.84 -2.05 -5.83
C ILE A 149 -7.60 -2.94 -5.89
N ASP A 150 -7.41 -3.77 -4.87
CA ASP A 150 -6.24 -4.63 -4.74
C ASP A 150 -6.14 -5.62 -5.91
N TRP A 151 -7.24 -6.32 -6.24
CA TRP A 151 -7.25 -7.21 -7.40
C TRP A 151 -7.07 -6.48 -8.74
N THR A 152 -7.59 -5.26 -8.90
CA THR A 152 -7.35 -4.44 -10.10
C THR A 152 -5.88 -4.04 -10.20
N CYS A 153 -5.24 -3.65 -9.10
CA CYS A 153 -3.80 -3.38 -9.08
C CYS A 153 -3.00 -4.62 -9.52
N ARG A 154 -3.31 -5.80 -8.97
CA ARG A 154 -2.64 -7.07 -9.30
C ARG A 154 -2.85 -7.49 -10.76
N GLU A 155 -4.07 -7.39 -11.27
CA GLU A 155 -4.36 -7.68 -12.68
C GLU A 155 -3.58 -6.73 -13.62
N LYS A 156 -3.54 -5.43 -13.32
CA LYS A 156 -2.76 -4.46 -14.10
C LYS A 156 -1.26 -4.76 -14.05
N ALA A 157 -0.74 -5.15 -12.89
CA ALA A 157 0.66 -5.56 -12.73
C ALA A 157 0.99 -6.81 -13.55
N LEU A 158 0.15 -7.85 -13.50
CA LEU A 158 0.31 -9.08 -14.29
C LEU A 158 0.24 -8.81 -15.80
N ALA A 159 -0.64 -7.89 -16.24
CA ALA A 159 -0.72 -7.47 -17.63
C ALA A 159 0.59 -6.83 -18.12
N VAL A 160 1.24 -6.00 -17.30
CA VAL A 160 2.56 -5.42 -17.62
C VAL A 160 3.65 -6.48 -17.56
N LYS A 161 3.66 -7.34 -16.54
CA LYS A 161 4.61 -8.47 -16.42
C LYS A 161 4.65 -9.30 -17.69
N LYS A 162 3.49 -9.68 -18.23
CA LYS A 162 3.42 -10.42 -19.50
C LYS A 162 4.04 -9.67 -20.68
N LYS A 163 3.86 -8.36 -20.75
CA LYS A 163 4.29 -7.55 -21.91
C LYS A 163 5.74 -7.08 -21.84
N GLU A 164 6.24 -6.84 -20.63
CA GLU A 164 7.45 -6.02 -20.42
C GLU A 164 8.51 -6.66 -19.52
N ILE A 165 8.17 -7.64 -18.68
CA ILE A 165 9.10 -8.26 -17.73
C ILE A 165 9.25 -9.76 -18.11
N PRO A 166 10.22 -10.13 -18.93
CA PRO A 166 10.40 -11.52 -19.35
C PRO A 166 10.85 -12.41 -18.19
N PRO A 167 10.59 -13.73 -18.25
CA PRO A 167 11.31 -14.70 -17.43
C PRO A 167 12.82 -14.60 -17.69
N PRO A 168 13.68 -14.89 -16.68
CA PRO A 168 13.34 -15.43 -15.36
C PRO A 168 13.02 -14.36 -14.30
N ILE A 169 12.95 -13.07 -14.65
CA ILE A 169 12.74 -11.98 -13.69
C ILE A 169 11.38 -12.14 -13.01
N LYS A 170 11.36 -12.26 -11.68
CA LYS A 170 10.12 -12.48 -10.92
C LYS A 170 9.32 -11.18 -10.73
N LEU A 171 8.06 -11.34 -10.35
CA LEU A 171 7.18 -10.24 -9.94
C LEU A 171 6.70 -10.47 -8.51
N PHE A 172 7.02 -9.54 -7.61
CA PHE A 172 6.48 -9.52 -6.26
C PHE A 172 5.13 -8.79 -6.27
N LEU A 173 4.12 -9.42 -5.68
CA LEU A 173 2.75 -8.93 -5.58
C LEU A 173 2.35 -8.82 -4.11
N ASN A 174 1.99 -7.61 -3.70
CA ASN A 174 1.42 -7.33 -2.38
C ASN A 174 0.01 -7.93 -2.25
N PHE A 175 -0.28 -8.59 -1.11
CA PHE A 175 -1.61 -9.10 -0.77
C PHE A 175 -2.09 -8.52 0.56
N PHE A 176 -3.20 -7.78 0.52
CA PHE A 176 -3.83 -7.28 1.74
C PHE A 176 -4.81 -8.30 2.36
N PRO A 177 -5.01 -8.28 3.69
CA PRO A 177 -5.95 -9.17 4.36
C PRO A 177 -7.36 -9.17 3.76
N GLU A 178 -7.85 -8.01 3.32
CA GLU A 178 -9.20 -7.87 2.77
C GLU A 178 -9.43 -8.69 1.51
N SER A 179 -8.39 -8.91 0.71
CA SER A 179 -8.45 -9.72 -0.50
C SER A 179 -8.34 -11.22 -0.25
N MET A 180 -8.10 -11.61 1.01
CA MET A 180 -7.85 -12.97 1.44
C MET A 180 -8.89 -13.44 2.46
N LYS A 181 -10.00 -12.70 2.63
CA LYS A 181 -11.12 -13.11 3.50
C LYS A 181 -11.73 -14.45 3.11
N ASP A 182 -11.80 -14.71 1.81
CA ASP A 182 -12.13 -16.01 1.24
C ASP A 182 -10.91 -16.51 0.48
N VAL A 183 -10.09 -17.21 1.24
CA VAL A 183 -8.79 -17.73 0.79
C VAL A 183 -8.93 -18.58 -0.48
N ARG A 184 -9.96 -19.42 -0.57
CA ARG A 184 -10.18 -20.26 -1.76
C ARG A 184 -10.47 -19.42 -2.99
N LYS A 185 -11.38 -18.45 -2.87
CA LYS A 185 -11.67 -17.52 -3.98
C LYS A 185 -10.44 -16.70 -4.37
N ALA A 186 -9.62 -16.32 -3.40
CA ALA A 186 -8.40 -15.58 -3.68
C ALA A 186 -7.41 -16.44 -4.49
N SER A 187 -7.22 -17.70 -4.11
CA SER A 187 -6.39 -18.66 -4.85
C SER A 187 -6.90 -18.87 -6.28
N ASP A 188 -8.19 -19.21 -6.43
CA ASP A 188 -8.81 -19.45 -7.74
C ASP A 188 -8.70 -18.22 -8.66
N ARG A 189 -8.86 -17.00 -8.10
CA ARG A 189 -8.72 -15.75 -8.85
C ARG A 189 -7.28 -15.45 -9.25
N LEU A 190 -6.31 -15.72 -8.38
CA LEU A 190 -4.89 -15.59 -8.73
C LEU A 190 -4.55 -16.53 -9.88
N PHE A 191 -4.87 -17.82 -9.77
CA PHE A 191 -4.58 -18.80 -10.81
C PHE A 191 -5.28 -18.49 -12.13
N TYR A 192 -6.53 -18.04 -12.10
CA TYR A 192 -7.22 -17.54 -13.28
C TYR A 192 -6.45 -16.40 -13.97
N LEU A 193 -5.94 -15.43 -13.21
CA LEU A 193 -5.16 -14.33 -13.78
C LEU A 193 -3.81 -14.81 -14.33
N LEU A 194 -3.11 -15.72 -13.64
CA LEU A 194 -1.85 -16.29 -14.13
C LEU A 194 -2.07 -17.06 -15.44
N GLU A 195 -3.14 -17.84 -15.54
CA GLU A 195 -3.52 -18.53 -16.78
C GLU A 195 -3.87 -17.55 -17.90
N LYS A 196 -4.74 -16.57 -17.61
CA LYS A 196 -5.16 -15.51 -18.55
C LYS A 196 -3.96 -14.79 -19.17
N TYR A 197 -2.95 -14.46 -18.37
CA TYR A 197 -1.76 -13.76 -18.83
C TYR A 197 -0.63 -14.72 -19.25
N LYS A 198 -0.82 -16.04 -19.14
CA LYS A 198 0.20 -17.06 -19.45
C LYS A 198 1.52 -16.77 -18.73
N ILE A 199 1.44 -16.60 -17.41
CA ILE A 199 2.56 -16.39 -16.50
C ILE A 199 2.71 -17.67 -15.66
N HIS A 200 3.92 -18.21 -15.59
CA HIS A 200 4.16 -19.41 -14.80
C HIS A 200 4.19 -19.06 -13.31
N PRO A 201 3.61 -19.89 -12.40
CA PRO A 201 3.57 -19.56 -10.97
C PRO A 201 4.95 -19.32 -10.34
N THR A 202 6.00 -19.97 -10.84
CA THR A 202 7.39 -19.75 -10.40
C THR A 202 7.95 -18.37 -10.72
N GLU A 203 7.27 -17.57 -11.53
CA GLU A 203 7.61 -16.17 -11.79
C GLU A 203 7.02 -15.20 -10.76
N ILE A 204 6.22 -15.69 -9.82
CA ILE A 204 5.49 -14.86 -8.86
C ILE A 204 6.05 -15.06 -7.45
N VAL A 205 6.16 -13.94 -6.74
CA VAL A 205 6.35 -13.91 -5.29
C VAL A 205 5.17 -13.18 -4.68
N VAL A 206 4.55 -13.75 -3.66
CA VAL A 206 3.47 -13.09 -2.91
C VAL A 206 4.03 -12.52 -1.63
N GLU A 207 3.85 -11.22 -1.42
CA GLU A 207 4.25 -10.52 -0.21
C GLU A 207 3.10 -10.45 0.80
N ILE A 208 3.38 -10.81 2.04
CA ILE A 208 2.46 -10.77 3.18
C ILE A 208 3.02 -9.78 4.21
N THR A 209 2.30 -8.67 4.44
CA THR A 209 2.78 -7.54 5.26
C THR A 209 2.21 -7.54 6.69
N GLU A 210 0.94 -7.90 6.90
CA GLU A 210 0.28 -7.79 8.22
C GLU A 210 -0.58 -9.01 8.59
N TYR A 211 -0.55 -9.40 9.87
CA TYR A 211 -1.40 -10.46 10.44
C TYR A 211 -2.83 -10.01 10.74
N ALA A 212 -3.05 -8.69 10.92
CA ALA A 212 -4.27 -8.11 11.48
C ALA A 212 -5.49 -8.24 10.53
N GLY A 213 -5.96 -9.46 10.33
CA GLY A 213 -7.09 -9.78 9.47
C GLY A 213 -7.10 -11.20 8.92
N PHE A 214 -6.00 -11.95 9.03
CA PHE A 214 -5.92 -13.33 8.54
C PHE A 214 -6.26 -14.33 9.64
N ASP A 215 -7.09 -15.33 9.31
CA ASP A 215 -7.10 -16.58 10.07
C ASP A 215 -5.82 -17.35 9.74
N ILE A 216 -5.02 -17.62 10.76
CA ILE A 216 -3.70 -18.23 10.60
C ILE A 216 -3.75 -19.63 9.95
N LYS A 217 -4.83 -20.39 10.20
CA LYS A 217 -4.99 -21.72 9.59
C LYS A 217 -5.26 -21.59 8.11
N GLN A 218 -6.15 -20.67 7.73
CA GLN A 218 -6.46 -20.43 6.32
C GLN A 218 -5.23 -19.88 5.58
N LEU A 219 -4.46 -18.99 6.22
CA LEU A 219 -3.22 -18.46 5.66
C LEU A 219 -2.18 -19.57 5.42
N LYS A 220 -2.01 -20.49 6.39
CA LYS A 220 -1.11 -21.65 6.23
C LYS A 220 -1.55 -22.55 5.07
N GLU A 221 -2.85 -22.83 4.95
CA GLU A 221 -3.39 -23.68 3.89
C GLU A 221 -3.11 -23.11 2.49
N ILE A 222 -3.33 -21.81 2.29
CA ILE A 222 -3.08 -21.19 0.98
C ILE A 222 -1.61 -20.97 0.68
N VAL A 223 -0.81 -20.62 1.69
CA VAL A 223 0.64 -20.55 1.53
C VAL A 223 1.15 -21.91 1.07
N LYS A 224 0.69 -22.99 1.68
CA LYS A 224 1.05 -24.35 1.26
C LYS A 224 0.62 -24.62 -0.19
N GLU A 225 -0.64 -24.34 -0.55
CA GLU A 225 -1.16 -24.51 -1.91
C GLU A 225 -0.33 -23.74 -2.94
N TRP A 226 -0.04 -22.47 -2.67
CA TRP A 226 0.75 -21.61 -3.55
C TRP A 226 2.19 -22.12 -3.71
N LYS A 227 2.83 -22.52 -2.61
CA LYS A 227 4.18 -23.10 -2.66
C LYS A 227 4.22 -24.41 -3.46
N GLU A 228 3.19 -25.25 -3.37
CA GLU A 228 3.08 -26.49 -4.17
C GLU A 228 3.00 -26.21 -5.68
N THR A 229 2.50 -25.03 -6.09
CA THR A 229 2.52 -24.59 -7.51
C THR A 229 3.82 -23.93 -7.93
N GLY A 230 4.71 -23.61 -6.98
CA GLY A 230 5.98 -22.92 -7.20
C GLY A 230 5.95 -21.41 -6.99
N ILE A 231 4.84 -20.83 -6.55
CA ILE A 231 4.78 -19.43 -6.07
C ILE A 231 5.64 -19.34 -4.80
N MET A 232 6.51 -18.33 -4.74
CA MET A 232 7.29 -18.06 -3.53
C MET A 232 6.54 -17.12 -2.61
N ILE A 233 6.71 -17.28 -1.29
CA ILE A 233 6.14 -16.39 -0.29
C ILE A 233 7.23 -15.51 0.32
N ALA A 234 6.98 -14.21 0.34
CA ALA A 234 7.80 -13.22 1.01
C ALA A 234 7.07 -12.66 2.24
N LEU A 235 7.79 -12.57 3.36
CA LEU A 235 7.30 -11.89 4.56
C LEU A 235 7.92 -10.49 4.60
N ASP A 236 7.06 -9.48 4.52
CA ASP A 236 7.47 -8.08 4.46
C ASP A 236 7.66 -7.47 5.86
N ASP A 237 8.38 -6.35 5.93
CA ASP A 237 8.55 -5.54 7.14
C ASP A 237 8.99 -6.32 8.40
N ILE A 238 9.97 -7.22 8.27
CA ILE A 238 10.47 -7.97 9.44
C ILE A 238 11.18 -7.01 10.42
N GLY A 239 10.72 -7.06 11.68
CA GLY A 239 11.33 -6.39 12.84
C GLY A 239 10.69 -5.06 13.26
N THR A 240 9.69 -4.55 12.53
CA THR A 240 8.95 -3.32 12.88
C THR A 240 7.60 -3.57 13.54
N GLY A 241 7.06 -4.80 13.46
CA GLY A 241 5.76 -5.18 14.02
C GLY A 241 5.86 -6.15 15.20
N GLU A 242 4.87 -6.10 16.11
CA GLU A 242 4.83 -6.89 17.35
C GLU A 242 4.89 -8.42 17.11
N ASP A 243 4.43 -8.90 15.94
CA ASP A 243 4.33 -10.32 15.62
C ASP A 243 5.28 -10.84 14.52
N SER A 244 6.33 -10.09 14.12
CA SER A 244 7.13 -10.47 12.93
C SER A 244 7.80 -11.84 13.02
N LEU A 245 8.34 -12.20 14.20
CA LEU A 245 8.95 -13.52 14.43
C LEU A 245 7.92 -14.64 14.58
N PHE A 246 6.73 -14.33 15.11
CA PHE A 246 5.63 -15.29 15.16
C PHE A 246 5.16 -15.65 13.74
N ARG A 247 5.01 -14.64 12.86
CA ARG A 247 4.69 -14.85 11.44
C ARG A 247 5.73 -15.70 10.72
N PHE A 248 7.01 -15.45 10.99
CA PHE A 248 8.11 -16.25 10.45
C PHE A 248 7.91 -17.75 10.71
N VAL A 249 7.62 -18.12 11.97
CA VAL A 249 7.43 -19.52 12.38
C VAL A 249 6.17 -20.14 11.79
N GLU A 250 5.09 -19.35 11.69
CA GLU A 250 3.80 -19.87 11.25
C GLU A 250 3.71 -20.01 9.73
N ILE A 251 4.29 -19.08 8.97
CA ILE A 251 4.22 -19.06 7.51
C ILE A 251 5.35 -19.87 6.87
N MET A 252 6.53 -19.90 7.50
CA MET A 252 7.77 -20.45 6.90
C MET A 252 7.96 -19.95 5.45
N PRO A 253 8.16 -18.63 5.27
CA PRO A 253 8.26 -18.02 3.95
C PRO A 253 9.51 -18.49 3.20
N ASP A 254 9.57 -18.24 1.90
CA ASP A 254 10.76 -18.49 1.08
C ASP A 254 11.71 -17.28 1.09
N ILE A 255 11.18 -16.10 1.39
CA ILE A 255 11.90 -14.83 1.42
C ILE A 255 11.49 -14.02 2.65
N ILE A 256 12.44 -13.37 3.30
CA ILE A 256 12.16 -12.31 4.27
C ILE A 256 12.66 -10.97 3.76
N LYS A 257 11.90 -9.90 3.98
CA LYS A 257 12.30 -8.54 3.66
C LYS A 257 12.61 -7.79 4.97
N ILE A 258 13.85 -7.35 5.12
CA ILE A 258 14.31 -6.60 6.29
C ILE A 258 14.04 -5.12 6.04
N ASP A 259 13.15 -4.55 6.83
CA ASP A 259 12.67 -3.17 6.67
C ASP A 259 13.81 -2.13 6.73
N MET A 260 13.58 -1.03 6.02
CA MET A 260 14.50 0.09 5.93
C MET A 260 14.88 0.68 7.30
N VAL A 261 14.07 0.52 8.35
CA VAL A 261 14.42 0.99 9.70
C VAL A 261 15.73 0.36 10.17
N PHE A 262 16.03 -0.88 9.77
CA PHE A 262 17.27 -1.57 10.12
C PHE A 262 18.41 -1.28 9.13
N ILE A 263 18.08 -1.01 7.87
CA ILE A 263 19.08 -0.81 6.81
C ILE A 263 19.58 0.64 6.75
N ARG A 264 18.71 1.61 7.00
CA ARG A 264 19.04 3.04 6.95
C ARG A 264 20.17 3.35 7.92
N ASP A 265 21.26 3.94 7.43
CA ASP A 265 22.45 4.30 8.21
C ASP A 265 23.07 3.11 8.99
N ILE A 266 22.87 1.87 8.53
CA ILE A 266 23.41 0.65 9.16
C ILE A 266 24.95 0.68 9.28
N HIS A 267 25.65 1.36 8.36
CA HIS A 267 27.09 1.56 8.41
C HIS A 267 27.56 2.36 9.64
N LEU A 268 26.70 3.21 10.20
CA LEU A 268 27.01 4.01 11.39
C LEU A 268 26.55 3.35 12.69
N ASN A 269 25.68 2.34 12.62
CA ASN A 269 25.01 1.79 13.80
C ASN A 269 25.32 0.30 14.02
N LYS A 270 26.11 0.01 15.08
CA LYS A 270 26.46 -1.37 15.45
C LYS A 270 25.24 -2.22 15.80
N VAL A 271 24.26 -1.66 16.51
CA VAL A 271 23.05 -2.39 16.92
C VAL A 271 22.25 -2.83 15.70
N LYS A 272 22.05 -1.93 14.73
CA LYS A 272 21.41 -2.28 13.44
C LYS A 272 22.16 -3.41 12.74
N ARG A 273 23.50 -3.34 12.65
CA ARG A 273 24.32 -4.43 12.06
C ARG A 273 24.16 -5.77 12.77
N ASP A 274 24.08 -5.78 14.09
CA ASP A 274 23.97 -7.03 14.84
C ASP A 274 22.56 -7.64 14.70
N ILE A 275 21.50 -6.82 14.72
CA ILE A 275 20.13 -7.27 14.48
C ILE A 275 19.97 -7.79 13.05
N THR A 276 20.41 -7.03 12.05
CA THR A 276 20.35 -7.47 10.64
C THR A 276 21.11 -8.77 10.42
N ARG A 277 22.30 -8.93 11.03
CA ARG A 277 23.07 -10.18 10.95
C ARG A 277 22.33 -11.36 11.57
N TYR A 278 21.69 -11.14 12.72
CA TYR A 278 20.88 -12.16 13.37
C TYR A 278 19.71 -12.61 12.47
N LEU A 279 18.98 -11.65 11.87
CA LEU A 279 17.88 -11.95 10.97
C LEU A 279 18.35 -12.71 9.71
N ILE A 280 19.47 -12.31 9.12
CA ILE A 280 20.06 -13.00 7.97
C ILE A 280 20.41 -14.45 8.34
N ASN A 281 21.12 -14.66 9.44
CA ASN A 281 21.51 -15.99 9.90
C ASN A 281 20.29 -16.87 10.20
N LEU A 282 19.24 -16.30 10.79
CA LEU A 282 18.00 -17.01 11.07
C LEU A 282 17.31 -17.45 9.77
N ALA A 283 17.25 -16.57 8.76
CA ALA A 283 16.65 -16.88 7.46
C ALA A 283 17.43 -17.99 6.75
N HIS A 284 18.74 -17.87 6.68
CA HIS A 284 19.62 -18.84 6.02
C HIS A 284 19.63 -20.20 6.72
N ALA A 285 19.50 -20.24 8.04
CA ALA A 285 19.35 -21.50 8.79
C ALA A 285 18.05 -22.26 8.45
N ASN A 286 17.11 -21.62 7.76
CA ASN A 286 15.84 -22.19 7.32
C ASN A 286 15.68 -22.12 5.78
N ASP A 287 16.78 -22.03 5.03
CA ASP A 287 16.82 -22.02 3.56
C ASP A 287 16.04 -20.88 2.89
N MET A 288 15.90 -19.74 3.58
CA MET A 288 15.19 -18.56 3.07
C MET A 288 16.13 -17.53 2.47
N LEU A 289 15.67 -16.79 1.45
CA LEU A 289 16.38 -15.63 0.93
C LEU A 289 16.09 -14.37 1.76
N VAL A 290 17.04 -13.43 1.76
CA VAL A 290 16.89 -12.15 2.45
C VAL A 290 16.96 -10.98 1.46
N VAL A 291 15.93 -10.13 1.49
CA VAL A 291 15.94 -8.81 0.85
C VAL A 291 16.27 -7.75 1.90
N ALA A 292 17.32 -6.96 1.68
CA ALA A 292 17.57 -5.74 2.45
C ALA A 292 16.91 -4.53 1.78
N GLU A 293 15.96 -3.90 2.46
CA GLU A 293 15.17 -2.81 1.89
C GLU A 293 15.67 -1.41 2.21
N GLY A 294 15.29 -0.44 1.38
CA GLY A 294 15.60 0.97 1.59
C GLY A 294 17.09 1.30 1.50
N VAL A 295 17.87 0.52 0.74
CA VAL A 295 19.29 0.80 0.48
C VAL A 295 19.40 2.04 -0.42
N GLU A 296 20.01 3.11 0.09
CA GLU A 296 20.16 4.37 -0.64
C GLU A 296 21.60 4.87 -0.73
N LYS A 297 22.50 4.36 0.12
CA LYS A 297 23.92 4.74 0.14
C LYS A 297 24.83 3.56 -0.20
N PRO A 298 25.94 3.79 -0.94
CA PRO A 298 26.95 2.76 -1.17
C PRO A 298 27.47 2.08 0.10
N GLU A 299 27.61 2.83 1.18
CA GLU A 299 28.07 2.32 2.47
C GLU A 299 27.04 1.37 3.12
N GLU A 300 25.74 1.63 2.94
CA GLU A 300 24.68 0.71 3.36
C GLU A 300 24.74 -0.59 2.56
N LEU A 301 24.88 -0.47 1.23
CA LEU A 301 25.02 -1.62 0.32
C LEU A 301 26.21 -2.50 0.70
N GLN A 302 27.38 -1.90 0.94
CA GLN A 302 28.58 -2.63 1.33
C GLN A 302 28.37 -3.41 2.63
N VAL A 303 27.71 -2.82 3.61
CA VAL A 303 27.44 -3.48 4.89
C VAL A 303 26.44 -4.62 4.73
N VAL A 304 25.32 -4.44 4.03
CA VAL A 304 24.34 -5.54 3.85
C VAL A 304 24.91 -6.69 3.03
N TYR A 305 25.79 -6.39 2.05
CA TYR A 305 26.56 -7.40 1.33
C TYR A 305 27.49 -8.19 2.26
N GLN A 306 28.28 -7.50 3.09
CA GLN A 306 29.19 -8.14 4.05
C GLN A 306 28.45 -8.98 5.11
N LEU A 307 27.24 -8.56 5.49
CA LEU A 307 26.39 -9.31 6.41
C LEU A 307 25.74 -10.54 5.77
N GLY A 308 25.79 -10.67 4.44
CA GLY A 308 25.35 -11.85 3.70
C GLY A 308 23.95 -11.75 3.09
N ALA A 309 23.34 -10.56 2.98
CA ALA A 309 22.06 -10.42 2.29
C ALA A 309 22.12 -11.00 0.87
N ASP A 310 21.01 -11.59 0.40
CA ASP A 310 20.94 -12.21 -0.93
C ASP A 310 20.50 -11.19 -1.99
N LEU A 311 19.50 -10.41 -1.62
CA LEU A 311 18.80 -9.47 -2.49
C LEU A 311 18.81 -8.07 -1.85
N VAL A 312 18.75 -7.03 -2.67
CA VAL A 312 18.61 -5.63 -2.21
C VAL A 312 17.56 -4.88 -3.00
N GLN A 313 16.90 -3.97 -2.30
CA GLN A 313 15.92 -3.06 -2.86
C GLN A 313 16.13 -1.66 -2.26
N GLY A 314 16.04 -0.62 -3.08
CA GLY A 314 16.17 0.75 -2.61
C GLY A 314 16.56 1.72 -3.72
N PHE A 315 16.58 3.02 -3.41
CA PHE A 315 16.78 4.05 -4.45
C PHE A 315 18.20 4.09 -5.00
N LEU A 316 19.18 3.48 -4.32
CA LEU A 316 20.51 3.30 -4.90
C LEU A 316 20.48 2.39 -6.13
N ILE A 317 19.57 1.40 -6.12
CA ILE A 317 19.37 0.39 -7.16
C ILE A 317 18.44 0.97 -8.22
N GLY A 318 17.27 1.44 -7.80
CA GLY A 318 16.30 2.07 -8.67
C GLY A 318 15.05 2.52 -7.92
N LYS A 319 14.54 3.69 -8.29
CA LYS A 319 13.23 4.16 -7.84
C LYS A 319 12.11 3.36 -8.53
N PRO A 320 10.91 3.27 -7.93
CA PRO A 320 9.74 2.73 -8.61
C PRO A 320 9.52 3.43 -9.96
N THR A 321 9.35 2.65 -11.03
CA THR A 321 9.22 3.15 -12.40
C THR A 321 7.99 2.57 -13.11
N PRO A 322 7.24 3.34 -13.91
CA PRO A 322 6.20 2.78 -14.77
C PRO A 322 6.76 2.00 -15.96
N ASN A 323 8.07 2.09 -16.24
CA ASN A 323 8.71 1.53 -17.42
C ASN A 323 9.75 0.45 -17.05
N PRO A 324 9.34 -0.74 -16.57
CA PRO A 324 10.26 -1.78 -16.13
C PRO A 324 11.16 -2.27 -17.27
N ARG A 325 10.65 -2.33 -18.51
CA ARG A 325 11.45 -2.74 -19.67
C ARG A 325 12.67 -1.87 -19.90
N SER A 326 12.56 -0.56 -19.69
CA SER A 326 13.69 0.35 -19.82
C SER A 326 14.73 0.13 -18.72
N PHE A 327 14.30 -0.18 -17.50
CA PHE A 327 15.20 -0.48 -16.38
C PHE A 327 16.03 -1.75 -16.62
N ILE A 328 15.42 -2.80 -17.19
CA ILE A 328 16.11 -4.07 -17.51
C ILE A 328 17.36 -3.85 -18.39
N HIS A 329 17.32 -2.88 -19.30
CA HIS A 329 18.43 -2.58 -20.21
C HIS A 329 19.40 -1.52 -19.67
N SER A 330 19.24 -1.10 -18.41
CA SER A 330 20.12 -0.12 -17.78
C SER A 330 21.45 -0.74 -17.32
N PRO A 331 22.57 -0.01 -17.34
CA PRO A 331 23.88 -0.53 -16.90
C PRO A 331 24.04 -0.53 -15.37
N ILE A 332 22.94 -0.72 -14.61
CA ILE A 332 22.93 -0.58 -13.15
C ILE A 332 23.91 -1.55 -12.46
N TYR A 333 24.09 -2.75 -13.00
CA TYR A 333 25.00 -3.77 -12.46
C TYR A 333 26.46 -3.29 -12.42
N HIS A 334 26.93 -2.55 -13.43
CA HIS A 334 28.26 -1.96 -13.43
C HIS A 334 28.41 -0.92 -12.32
N LYS A 335 27.35 -0.13 -12.09
CA LYS A 335 27.33 0.87 -11.02
C LYS A 335 27.35 0.22 -9.64
N LEU A 336 26.65 -0.90 -9.43
CA LEU A 336 26.60 -1.56 -8.12
C LEU A 336 27.90 -2.31 -7.81
N ARG A 337 28.52 -2.95 -8.80
CA ARG A 337 29.82 -3.64 -8.66
C ARG A 337 30.97 -2.75 -8.21
N GLN A 338 30.89 -1.44 -8.38
CA GLN A 338 31.97 -0.55 -7.94
C GLN A 338 31.94 -0.24 -6.44
N TYR A 339 30.83 -0.58 -5.76
CA TYR A 339 30.62 -0.29 -4.33
C TYR A 339 30.88 -1.49 -3.41
N ILE A 340 31.05 -2.68 -3.99
CA ILE A 340 31.31 -3.95 -3.31
C ILE A 340 32.65 -4.46 -3.82
#